data_AF-A0A0Q8TXR0-F1
#
_entry.id   AF-A0A0Q8TXR0-F1
#
_cell.length_a   1.000
_cell.length_b   1.000
_cell.length_c   1.000
_cell.angle_alpha   90.00
_cell.angle_beta   90.00
_cell.angle_gamma   90.00
#
_symmetry.space_group_name_H-M   'P 1'
#
loop_
_entity.id
_entity.type
_entity.pdbx_description
1 polymer ?
#
loop_
_entity_poly.entity_id
_entity_poly.type
_entity_poly.pdbx_seq_one_letter_code
_entity_poly.pdbx_strand_id
1 'polypeptide(L)'
;MAHIYSAIQQALSAHWAAHDKKYPQKVIITLDQHQALNDMRATVSTGQPTKGPKPVVGEKFMGVLIEHDINTPGVMIGVDGVQIPLQAPPAS
;
A
#
# COMPACT_ATOMS: atom_id res chain seq x y z
N MET A 1 10.52 3.84 10.73
CA MET A 1 9.17 3.42 10.30
C MET A 1 9.20 3.22 8.81
N ALA A 2 8.84 2.03 8.30
CA ALA A 2 8.71 1.85 6.85
C ALA A 2 7.59 2.76 6.34
N HIS A 3 7.88 3.63 5.38
CA HIS A 3 6.84 4.45 4.75
C HIS A 3 5.86 3.51 4.04
N ILE A 4 4.55 3.69 4.25
CA ILE A 4 3.51 2.84 3.67
C ILE A 4 3.69 2.65 2.15
N TYR A 5 4.17 3.69 1.47
CA TYR A 5 4.56 3.66 0.06
C TYR A 5 5.61 2.57 -0.24
N SER A 6 6.75 2.58 0.46
CA SER A 6 7.80 1.58 0.28
C SER A 6 7.36 0.18 0.72
N ALA A 7 6.52 0.08 1.76
CA ALA A 7 6.01 -1.20 2.23
C ALA A 7 5.09 -1.87 1.20
N ILE A 8 4.17 -1.11 0.60
CA ILE A 8 3.31 -1.63 -0.47
C ILE A 8 4.14 -2.02 -1.70
N GLN A 9 5.14 -1.21 -2.10
CA GLN A 9 6.02 -1.57 -3.21
C GLN A 9 6.79 -2.89 -2.97
N GLN A 10 7.35 -3.05 -1.77
CA GLN A 10 8.05 -4.29 -1.40
C GLN A 10 7.10 -5.49 -1.40
N ALA A 11 5.91 -5.35 -0.79
CA ALA A 11 4.90 -6.39 -0.77
C ALA A 11 4.44 -6.76 -2.19
N LEU A 12 4.17 -5.78 -3.05
CA LEU A 12 3.81 -5.99 -4.45
C LEU A 12 4.91 -6.73 -5.22
N SER A 13 6.16 -6.30 -5.06
CA SER A 13 7.29 -6.95 -5.73
C SER A 13 7.44 -8.41 -5.29
N ALA A 14 7.32 -8.69 -3.99
CA ALA A 14 7.38 -10.05 -3.46
C ALA A 14 6.21 -10.89 -3.97
N HIS A 15 4.99 -10.32 -4.00
CA HIS A 15 3.81 -11.00 -4.52
C HIS A 15 3.94 -11.36 -6.00
N TRP A 16 4.37 -10.42 -6.84
CA TRP A 16 4.57 -10.69 -8.27
C TRP A 16 5.63 -11.76 -8.53
N ALA A 17 6.68 -11.82 -7.72
CA ALA A 17 7.68 -12.87 -7.80
C ALA A 17 7.12 -14.25 -7.42
N ALA A 18 6.21 -14.31 -6.45
CA ALA A 18 5.61 -15.56 -5.97
C ALA A 18 4.42 -16.05 -6.81
N HIS A 19 3.75 -15.16 -7.56
CA HIS A 19 2.47 -15.46 -8.23
C HIS A 19 2.45 -15.11 -9.72
N ASP A 20 3.58 -15.28 -10.44
CA ASP A 20 3.67 -15.08 -11.89
C ASP A 20 3.14 -13.72 -12.36
N LYS A 21 3.48 -12.64 -11.63
CA LYS A 21 3.04 -11.26 -11.91
C LYS A 21 1.52 -11.04 -11.85
N LYS A 22 0.76 -11.95 -11.24
CA LYS A 22 -0.67 -11.72 -10.95
C LYS A 22 -0.82 -10.62 -9.92
N TYR A 23 -1.81 -9.76 -10.11
CA TYR A 23 -2.08 -8.68 -9.16
C TYR A 23 -2.69 -9.24 -7.86
N PRO A 24 -2.31 -8.70 -6.69
CA PRO A 24 -3.07 -8.90 -5.47
C PRO A 24 -4.51 -8.39 -5.66
N GLN A 25 -5.42 -8.90 -4.84
CA GLN A 25 -6.83 -8.51 -4.91
C GLN A 25 -7.01 -7.05 -4.46
N LYS A 26 -6.40 -6.69 -3.33
CA LYS A 26 -6.54 -5.37 -2.71
C LYS A 26 -5.50 -5.09 -1.63
N VAL A 27 -5.41 -3.83 -1.24
CA VAL A 27 -4.69 -3.32 -0.08
C VAL A 27 -5.71 -2.67 0.86
N ILE A 28 -5.67 -3.02 2.14
CA ILE A 28 -6.55 -2.50 3.18
C ILE A 28 -5.68 -1.69 4.15
N ILE A 29 -5.89 -0.38 4.19
CA ILE A 29 -5.11 0.59 4.98
C ILE A 29 -6.02 1.63 5.63
N THR A 30 -5.54 2.37 6.62
CA THR A 30 -6.31 3.49 7.19
C THR A 30 -6.36 4.69 6.23
N LEU A 31 -7.28 5.63 6.47
CA LEU A 31 -7.34 6.89 5.72
C LEU A 31 -6.04 7.69 5.84
N ASP A 32 -5.42 7.72 7.03
CA ASP A 32 -4.16 8.42 7.28
C ASP A 32 -3.01 7.77 6.51
N GLN A 33 -2.98 6.43 6.47
CA GLN A 33 -2.03 5.69 5.65
C GLN A 33 -2.24 5.97 4.15
N HIS A 34 -3.49 6.09 3.69
CA HIS A 34 -3.75 6.45 2.30
C HIS A 34 -3.31 7.89 1.99
N GLN A 35 -3.52 8.85 2.90
CA GLN A 35 -3.02 10.21 2.72
C GLN A 35 -1.48 10.20 2.65
N ALA A 36 -0.81 9.48 3.54
CA ALA A 36 0.65 9.34 3.51
C ALA A 36 1.15 8.68 2.22
N LEU A 37 0.40 7.72 1.66
CA LEU A 37 0.68 7.12 0.36
C LEU A 37 0.60 8.18 -0.76
N ASN A 38 -0.46 9.00 -0.76
CA ASN A 38 -0.67 10.03 -1.78
C ASN A 38 0.36 11.16 -1.69
N ASP A 39 0.74 11.59 -0.49
CA ASP A 39 1.80 12.58 -0.26
C ASP A 39 3.15 12.07 -0.80
N MET A 40 3.47 10.81 -0.54
CA MET A 40 4.71 10.22 -1.06
C MET A 40 4.67 10.08 -2.59
N ARG A 41 3.53 9.69 -3.18
CA ARG A 41 3.38 9.64 -4.65
C ARG A 41 3.59 11.00 -5.29
N ALA A 42 2.99 12.06 -4.72
CA ALA A 42 3.18 13.42 -5.21
C ALA A 42 4.65 13.85 -5.10
N THR A 43 5.30 13.50 -3.99
CA THR A 43 6.72 13.78 -3.77
C THR A 43 7.62 13.07 -4.78
N VAL A 44 7.39 11.78 -5.04
CA VAL A 44 8.14 11.00 -6.04
C VAL A 44 7.92 11.54 -7.45
N SER A 45 6.69 11.96 -7.78
CA SER A 45 6.36 12.50 -9.11
C SER A 45 6.97 13.88 -9.38
N THR A 46 7.14 14.70 -8.35
CA THR A 46 7.62 16.10 -8.48
C THR A 46 9.08 16.26 -8.11
N GLY A 47 9.66 15.29 -7.40
CA GLY A 47 11.00 15.38 -6.81
C GLY A 47 11.09 16.29 -5.58
N GLN A 48 9.97 16.81 -5.07
CA GLN A 48 9.92 17.73 -3.93
C GLN A 48 8.79 17.36 -2.97
N PRO A 49 8.95 17.57 -1.64
CA PRO A 49 7.90 17.28 -0.65
C PRO A 49 6.60 18.02 -1.00
N THR A 50 5.58 17.26 -1.42
CA THR A 50 4.32 17.81 -1.92
C THR A 50 3.16 17.05 -1.30
N LYS A 51 2.12 17.79 -0.88
CA LYS A 51 0.89 17.18 -0.41
C LYS A 51 0.13 16.55 -1.57
N GLY A 52 -0.20 15.29 -1.43
CA GLY A 52 -0.97 14.53 -2.40
C GLY A 52 -2.46 14.84 -2.33
N PRO A 53 -3.23 14.37 -3.33
CA PRO A 53 -4.68 14.46 -3.31
C PRO A 53 -5.26 13.72 -2.10
N LYS A 54 -6.46 14.14 -1.69
CA LYS A 54 -7.20 13.46 -0.61
C LYS A 54 -7.50 12.01 -1.00
N PRO A 55 -7.44 11.06 -0.05
CA PRO A 55 -7.89 9.69 -0.21
C PRO A 55 -9.28 9.61 -0.84
N VAL A 56 -9.40 8.83 -1.92
CA VAL A 56 -10.70 8.48 -2.52
C VAL A 56 -10.92 6.98 -2.37
N VAL A 57 -12.16 6.60 -2.01
CA VAL A 57 -12.56 5.18 -1.92
C VAL A 57 -12.51 4.55 -3.31
N GLY A 58 -11.92 3.35 -3.41
CA GLY A 58 -11.79 2.63 -4.67
C GLY A 58 -10.65 3.13 -5.57
N GLU A 59 -9.80 4.03 -5.06
CA GLU A 59 -8.55 4.39 -5.72
C GLU A 59 -7.66 3.15 -5.88
N LYS A 60 -6.84 3.13 -6.94
CA LYS A 60 -5.86 2.08 -7.18
C LYS A 60 -4.45 2.59 -7.00
N PHE A 61 -3.61 1.82 -6.32
CA PHE A 61 -2.17 2.02 -6.31
C PHE A 61 -1.48 0.93 -7.11
N MET A 62 -0.73 1.32 -8.14
CA MET A 62 -0.05 0.39 -9.05
C MET A 62 -0.98 -0.72 -9.60
N GLY A 63 -2.24 -0.39 -9.87
CA GLY A 63 -3.24 -1.33 -10.37
C GLY A 63 -4.01 -2.12 -9.30
N VAL A 64 -3.61 -2.04 -8.03
CA VAL A 64 -4.26 -2.75 -6.92
C VAL A 64 -5.25 -1.84 -6.19
N LEU A 65 -6.46 -2.36 -5.94
CA LEU A 65 -7.53 -1.64 -5.26
C LEU A 65 -7.14 -1.29 -3.81
N ILE A 66 -7.44 -0.06 -3.39
CA ILE A 66 -7.31 0.37 -2.00
C ILE A 66 -8.69 0.39 -1.35
N GLU A 67 -8.80 -0.33 -0.24
CA GLU A 67 -9.92 -0.28 0.69
C GLU A 67 -9.47 0.34 2.02
N HIS A 68 -10.44 0.87 2.77
CA HIS A 68 -10.18 1.49 4.07
C HIS A 68 -10.78 0.68 5.20
N ASP A 69 -9.96 0.44 6.21
CA ASP A 69 -10.39 -0.09 7.51
C ASP A 69 -9.63 0.68 8.59
N ILE A 70 -10.32 1.13 9.63
CA ILE A 70 -9.70 1.85 10.75
C ILE A 70 -8.96 0.91 11.71
N ASN A 71 -9.33 -0.38 11.72
CA ASN A 71 -8.79 -1.38 12.63
C ASN A 71 -7.62 -2.17 12.02
N THR A 72 -7.19 -1.81 10.80
CA THR A 72 -6.06 -2.47 10.14
C THR A 72 -4.74 -1.79 10.48
N PRO A 73 -3.68 -2.54 10.80
CA PRO A 73 -2.33 -2.00 10.78
C PRO A 73 -1.82 -1.74 9.34
N GLY A 74 -2.56 -2.19 8.32
CA GLY A 74 -2.16 -2.17 6.92
C GLY A 74 -1.85 -3.58 6.43
N VAL A 75 -2.62 -4.07 5.47
CA VAL A 75 -2.49 -5.42 4.93
C VAL A 75 -2.75 -5.44 3.43
N MET A 76 -2.02 -6.27 2.70
CA MET A 76 -2.29 -6.59 1.31
C MET A 76 -2.88 -8.00 1.21
N ILE A 77 -3.93 -8.15 0.43
CA ILE A 77 -4.58 -9.44 0.17
C ILE A 77 -4.05 -9.97 -1.17
N GLY A 78 -3.27 -11.04 -1.09
CA GLY A 78 -2.73 -11.73 -2.27
C GLY A 78 -3.82 -12.30 -3.17
N VAL A 79 -3.47 -12.66 -4.41
CA VAL A 79 -4.37 -13.33 -5.36
C VAL A 79 -4.95 -14.64 -4.80
N ASP A 80 -4.20 -15.32 -3.96
CA ASP A 80 -4.55 -16.55 -3.23
C ASP A 80 -5.35 -16.31 -1.93
N GLY A 81 -5.62 -15.04 -1.59
CA GLY A 81 -6.31 -14.66 -0.37
C GLY A 81 -5.41 -14.57 0.87
N VAL A 82 -4.10 -14.80 0.73
CA VAL A 82 -3.15 -14.69 1.85
C VAL A 82 -3.00 -13.22 2.26
N GLN A 83 -3.01 -12.98 3.57
CA GLN A 83 -2.79 -11.67 4.15
C GLN A 83 -1.30 -11.41 4.31
N ILE A 84 -0.81 -10.33 3.70
CA ILE A 84 0.57 -9.88 3.75
C ILE A 84 0.62 -8.57 4.56
N PRO A 85 1.15 -8.59 5.79
CA PRO A 85 1.27 -7.38 6.61
C PRO A 85 2.15 -6.32 5.92
N LEU A 86 1.69 -5.06 5.94
CA LEU A 86 2.42 -3.92 5.37
C LEU A 86 3.26 -3.16 6.42
N GLN A 87 3.30 -3.65 7.66
CA GLN A 87 4.22 -3.19 8.67
C GLN A 87 5.33 -4.23 8.85
N ALA A 88 6.57 -3.77 9.03
CA ALA A 88 7.60 -4.64 9.58
C ALA A 88 7.13 -5.11 10.97
N PRO A 89 7.26 -6.40 11.33
CA PRO A 89 7.00 -6.84 12.69
C PRO A 89 7.86 -5.98 13.64
N PRO A 90 7.35 -5.56 14.81
CA PRO A 90 8.17 -4.86 15.78
C PRO A 90 9.39 -5.73 16.08
N ALA A 91 10.59 -5.17 15.87
CA ALA A 91 11.83 -5.83 16.27
C ALA A 91 11.71 -6.15 17.77
N SER A 92 11.72 -7.45 18.08
CA SER A 92 11.77 -7.95 19.46
C SER A 92 13.16 -7.75 20.04
#